data_AF-A0A537W5X0-F1
#
_entry.id   AF-A0A537W5X0-F1
#
_cell.length_a   1.000
_cell.length_b   1.000
_cell.length_c   1.000
_cell.angle_alpha   90.00
_cell.angle_beta   90.00
_cell.angle_gamma   90.00
#
_symmetry.space_group_name_H-M   'P 1'
#
loop_
_entity.id
_entity.type
_entity.pdbx_description
1 polymer ?
#
loop_
_entity_poly.entity_id
_entity_poly.type
_entity_poly.pdbx_seq_one_letter_code
_entity_poly.pdbx_strand_id
1 'polypeptide(L)'
;MNPNPLSDVIAFVTNPVGTTAVFWLLVVASVVIAAFVWNRLPEQRTPSNIAQWLIRFVMGAFWWQQSLWKLPPLYTDHPEAAFGETGLAYWMGLMGKHAAIPLQADFVNNIVLPHFYLFAPIVYSLEVLTGVSLMLGGFVRLFAIIGALQILNLWLGLYSAPGEWPWTYFFLFLLQLMFAIHCYGRALGIDAILAAGRGRRGETGIMSRLLAAAT
;
A
#
# COMPACT_ATOMS: atom_id res chain seq x y z
N MET A 1 -16.74 -12.83 -15.19
CA MET A 1 -15.29 -12.90 -14.93
C MET A 1 -14.59 -13.28 -16.22
N ASN A 2 -13.52 -12.56 -16.58
CA ASN A 2 -12.68 -12.93 -17.71
C ASN A 2 -12.00 -14.27 -17.39
N PRO A 3 -12.04 -15.29 -18.26
CA PRO A 3 -11.48 -16.61 -17.94
C PRO A 3 -9.95 -16.59 -17.82
N ASN A 4 -9.28 -15.53 -18.27
CA ASN A 4 -7.82 -15.46 -18.31
C ASN A 4 -7.28 -14.29 -17.43
N PRO A 5 -6.62 -14.59 -16.30
CA PRO A 5 -6.08 -13.54 -15.44
C PRO A 5 -4.97 -12.72 -16.12
N LEU A 6 -4.25 -13.30 -17.10
CA LEU A 6 -3.22 -12.56 -17.85
C LEU A 6 -3.84 -11.50 -18.75
N SER A 7 -5.02 -11.74 -19.32
CA SER A 7 -5.67 -10.71 -20.13
C SER A 7 -6.12 -9.52 -19.30
N ASP A 8 -6.47 -9.71 -18.03
CA ASP A 8 -6.84 -8.60 -17.13
C ASP A 8 -5.60 -7.74 -16.81
N VAL A 9 -4.45 -8.38 -16.57
CA VAL A 9 -3.18 -7.67 -16.38
C VAL A 9 -2.79 -6.90 -17.65
N ILE A 10 -2.85 -7.54 -18.82
CA ILE A 10 -2.51 -6.90 -20.09
C ILE A 10 -3.45 -5.71 -20.35
N ALA A 11 -4.76 -5.90 -20.16
CA ALA A 11 -5.74 -4.84 -20.32
C ALA A 11 -5.43 -3.67 -19.38
N PHE A 12 -5.10 -3.93 -18.12
CA PHE A 12 -4.72 -2.89 -17.16
C PHE A 12 -3.47 -2.11 -17.61
N VAL A 13 -2.38 -2.79 -17.93
CA VAL A 13 -1.09 -2.12 -18.23
C VAL A 13 -1.03 -1.44 -19.60
N THR A 14 -1.97 -1.76 -20.49
CA THR A 14 -2.06 -1.16 -21.84
C THR A 14 -3.17 -0.10 -21.96
N ASN A 15 -4.04 0.04 -20.96
CA ASN A 15 -5.11 1.02 -21.01
C ASN A 15 -4.55 2.46 -20.96
N PRO A 16 -4.77 3.31 -21.98
CA PRO A 16 -4.15 4.63 -22.10
C PRO A 16 -4.81 5.70 -21.21
N VAL A 17 -5.00 5.41 -19.92
CA VAL A 17 -5.49 6.35 -18.91
C VAL A 17 -4.31 6.96 -18.16
N GLY A 18 -4.46 8.20 -17.68
CA GLY A 18 -3.41 8.88 -16.90
C GLY A 18 -2.90 8.09 -15.70
N THR A 19 -3.77 7.31 -15.04
CA THR A 19 -3.40 6.43 -13.93
C THR A 19 -2.46 5.30 -14.34
N THR A 20 -2.60 4.75 -15.55
CA THR A 20 -1.69 3.76 -16.12
C THR A 20 -0.32 4.37 -16.42
N ALA A 21 -0.27 5.61 -16.91
CA ALA A 21 0.99 6.31 -17.12
C ALA A 21 1.74 6.53 -15.79
N VAL A 22 1.04 6.95 -14.73
CA VAL A 22 1.63 7.08 -13.39
C VAL A 22 2.10 5.72 -12.85
N PHE A 23 1.33 4.66 -13.05
CA PHE A 23 1.75 3.31 -12.70
C PHE A 23 3.08 2.94 -13.35
N TRP A 24 3.23 3.15 -14.66
CA TRP A 24 4.48 2.89 -15.38
C TRP A 24 5.65 3.72 -14.86
N LEU A 25 5.42 4.99 -14.52
CA LEU A 25 6.44 5.82 -13.88
C LEU A 25 6.90 5.22 -12.54
N LEU A 26 5.97 4.69 -11.72
CA LEU A 26 6.31 4.01 -10.47
C LEU A 26 7.08 2.71 -10.71
N VAL A 27 6.73 1.95 -11.75
CA VAL A 27 7.48 0.73 -12.15
C VAL A 27 8.91 1.10 -12.52
N VAL A 28 9.09 2.06 -13.43
CA VAL A 28 10.41 2.52 -13.87
C VAL A 28 11.21 3.05 -12.68
N ALA A 29 10.61 3.88 -11.82
CA ALA A 29 11.26 4.39 -10.63
C ALA A 29 11.71 3.26 -9.69
N SER A 30 10.86 2.27 -9.43
CA SER A 30 11.20 1.12 -8.59
C SER A 30 12.39 0.34 -9.13
N VAL A 31 12.42 0.08 -10.44
CA VAL A 31 13.53 -0.62 -11.10
C VAL A 31 14.82 0.20 -11.05
N VAL A 32 14.75 1.52 -11.31
CA VAL A 32 15.91 2.42 -11.23
C VAL A 32 16.47 2.46 -9.81
N ILE A 33 15.61 2.56 -8.79
CA ILE A 33 16.01 2.51 -7.38
C ILE A 33 16.69 1.16 -7.06
N ALA A 34 16.08 0.05 -7.46
CA ALA A 34 16.63 -1.28 -7.22
C ALA A 34 18.01 -1.46 -7.89
N ALA A 35 18.15 -1.04 -9.15
CA ALA A 35 19.42 -1.07 -9.88
C ALA A 35 20.48 -0.16 -9.22
N PHE A 36 20.09 1.04 -8.78
CA PHE A 36 20.98 1.94 -8.05
C PHE A 36 21.48 1.31 -6.75
N VAL A 37 20.58 0.77 -5.94
CA VAL A 37 20.91 0.09 -4.66
C VAL A 37 21.81 -1.11 -4.92
N TRP A 38 21.47 -1.96 -5.89
CA TRP A 38 22.26 -3.13 -6.30
C TRP A 38 23.70 -2.76 -6.68
N ASN A 39 23.86 -1.66 -7.42
CA ASN A 39 25.18 -1.19 -7.86
C ASN A 39 26.00 -0.60 -6.71
N ARG A 40 25.35 0.16 -5.80
CA ARG A 40 26.03 0.90 -4.73
C ARG A 40 26.30 0.09 -3.46
N LEU A 41 25.48 -0.91 -3.17
CA LEU A 41 25.50 -1.68 -1.92
C LEU A 41 25.73 -3.17 -2.24
N PRO A 42 26.97 -3.68 -2.23
CA PRO A 42 27.27 -5.08 -2.54
C PRO A 42 26.53 -6.08 -1.64
N GLU A 43 26.28 -5.71 -0.37
CA GLU A 43 25.51 -6.51 0.59
C GLU A 43 24.05 -6.73 0.19
N GLN A 44 23.53 -5.93 -0.75
CA GLN A 44 22.17 -6.06 -1.25
C GLN A 44 22.04 -7.12 -2.36
N ARG A 45 23.16 -7.62 -2.90
CA ARG A 45 23.20 -8.52 -4.07
C ARG A 45 22.88 -9.98 -3.72
N THR A 46 21.72 -10.19 -3.09
CA THR A 46 21.29 -11.51 -2.65
C THR A 46 19.97 -11.90 -3.31
N PRO A 47 19.75 -13.20 -3.61
CA PRO A 47 18.46 -13.68 -4.10
C PRO A 47 17.29 -13.35 -3.16
N SER A 48 17.55 -13.35 -1.86
CA SER A 48 16.55 -12.99 -0.84
C SER A 48 16.07 -11.54 -1.01
N ASN A 49 16.98 -10.58 -1.26
CA ASN A 49 16.60 -9.19 -1.46
C ASN A 49 15.83 -8.98 -2.77
N ILE A 50 16.16 -9.74 -3.83
CA ILE A 50 15.38 -9.73 -5.08
C ILE A 50 13.96 -10.25 -4.81
N ALA A 51 13.82 -11.37 -4.10
CA ALA A 51 12.51 -11.93 -3.77
C ALA A 51 11.68 -10.98 -2.90
N GLN A 52 12.29 -10.37 -1.88
CA GLN A 52 11.62 -9.38 -1.03
C GLN A 52 11.20 -8.14 -1.82
N TRP A 53 12.06 -7.64 -2.73
CA TRP A 53 11.71 -6.54 -3.64
C TRP A 53 10.53 -6.90 -4.53
N LEU A 54 10.54 -8.08 -5.16
CA LEU A 54 9.45 -8.56 -6.02
C LEU A 54 8.12 -8.66 -5.26
N ILE A 55 8.11 -9.33 -4.10
CA ILE A 55 6.91 -9.51 -3.28
C ILE A 55 6.36 -8.15 -2.85
N ARG A 56 7.24 -7.27 -2.34
CA ARG A 56 6.88 -5.91 -1.93
C ARG A 56 6.30 -5.11 -3.11
N PHE A 57 6.95 -5.17 -4.27
CA PHE A 57 6.53 -4.46 -5.48
C PHE A 57 5.16 -4.91 -5.96
N VAL A 58 4.93 -6.23 -6.06
CA VAL A 58 3.65 -6.82 -6.46
C VAL A 58 2.55 -6.39 -5.51
N MET A 59 2.80 -6.42 -4.20
CA MET A 59 1.82 -5.94 -3.22
C MET A 59 1.54 -4.44 -3.34
N GLY A 60 2.56 -3.62 -3.62
CA GLY A 60 2.37 -2.20 -3.93
C GLY A 60 1.51 -1.99 -5.18
N ALA A 61 1.70 -2.80 -6.22
CA ALA A 61 0.89 -2.76 -7.44
C ALA A 61 -0.57 -3.18 -7.17
N PHE A 62 -0.82 -4.14 -6.27
CA PHE A 62 -2.17 -4.48 -5.84
C PHE A 62 -2.85 -3.31 -5.12
N TRP A 63 -2.18 -2.66 -4.17
CA TRP A 63 -2.71 -1.46 -3.51
C TRP A 63 -3.01 -0.34 -4.51
N TRP A 64 -2.12 -0.13 -5.49
CA TRP A 64 -2.37 0.82 -6.57
C TRP A 64 -3.63 0.47 -7.35
N GLN A 65 -3.75 -0.78 -7.83
CA GLN A 65 -4.90 -1.22 -8.62
C GLN A 65 -6.21 -1.12 -7.82
N GLN A 66 -6.19 -1.43 -6.53
CA GLN A 66 -7.36 -1.32 -5.64
C GLN A 66 -7.78 0.13 -5.36
N SER A 67 -6.91 1.10 -5.55
CA SER A 67 -7.28 2.52 -5.41
C SER A 67 -8.06 3.07 -6.62
N LEU A 68 -7.99 2.41 -7.77
CA LEU A 68 -8.46 2.97 -9.05
C LEU A 68 -9.99 3.03 -9.19
N TRP A 69 -10.72 2.18 -8.48
CA TRP A 69 -12.18 2.26 -8.44
C TRP A 69 -12.69 3.30 -7.43
N LYS A 70 -11.77 4.02 -6.74
CA LYS A 70 -12.05 5.05 -5.74
C LYS A 70 -11.52 6.42 -6.15
N LEU A 71 -11.41 6.68 -7.45
CA LEU A 71 -10.83 7.92 -7.95
C LEU A 71 -11.70 9.15 -7.58
N PRO A 72 -11.08 10.25 -7.10
CA PRO A 72 -11.78 11.52 -6.97
C PRO A 72 -12.28 12.06 -8.32
N PRO A 73 -13.33 12.89 -8.34
CA PRO A 73 -14.06 13.43 -7.19
C PRO A 73 -15.23 12.53 -6.71
N LEU A 74 -15.60 11.51 -7.48
CA LEU A 74 -16.82 10.72 -7.23
C LEU A 74 -16.58 9.45 -6.40
N TYR A 75 -15.34 8.98 -6.26
CA TYR A 75 -14.95 7.79 -5.49
C TYR A 75 -15.68 6.50 -5.92
N THR A 76 -15.94 6.41 -7.22
CA THR A 76 -16.56 5.27 -7.90
C THR A 76 -16.03 5.18 -9.34
N ASP A 77 -15.99 3.96 -9.88
CA ASP A 77 -15.73 3.67 -11.30
C ASP A 77 -17.01 3.68 -12.16
N HIS A 78 -18.19 3.76 -11.52
CA HIS A 78 -19.50 3.83 -12.15
C HIS A 78 -20.20 5.16 -11.83
N PRO A 79 -19.80 6.28 -12.47
CA PRO A 79 -20.35 7.60 -12.20
C PRO A 79 -21.83 7.75 -12.58
N GLU A 80 -22.35 6.85 -13.40
CA GLU A 80 -23.76 6.78 -13.80
C GLU A 80 -24.69 6.23 -12.71
N ALA A 81 -24.15 5.50 -11.73
CA ALA A 81 -24.92 4.90 -10.66
C ALA A 81 -25.24 5.91 -9.55
N ALA A 82 -26.32 5.69 -8.80
CA ALA A 82 -26.67 6.58 -7.70
C ALA A 82 -25.67 6.45 -6.54
N PHE A 83 -25.55 7.50 -5.73
CA PHE A 83 -24.65 7.49 -4.57
C PHE A 83 -25.00 6.34 -3.61
N GLY A 84 -23.99 5.51 -3.29
CA GLY A 84 -24.14 4.37 -2.40
C GLY A 84 -24.50 3.05 -3.09
N GLU A 85 -24.71 3.03 -4.40
CA GLU A 85 -24.93 1.79 -5.17
C GLU A 85 -23.64 1.13 -5.62
N THR A 86 -22.59 1.92 -5.86
CA THR A 86 -21.27 1.46 -6.32
C THR A 86 -20.15 2.19 -5.59
N GLY A 87 -18.90 1.80 -5.87
CA GLY A 87 -17.72 2.49 -5.37
C GLY A 87 -17.60 2.49 -3.85
N LEU A 88 -16.83 3.44 -3.31
CA LEU A 88 -16.46 3.43 -1.89
C LEU A 88 -17.68 3.62 -0.97
N ALA A 89 -18.67 4.40 -1.42
CA ALA A 89 -19.89 4.66 -0.66
C ALA A 89 -20.72 3.38 -0.43
N TYR A 90 -20.80 2.50 -1.43
CA TYR A 90 -21.46 1.20 -1.31
C TYR A 90 -20.83 0.34 -0.22
N TRP A 91 -19.50 0.20 -0.24
CA TRP A 91 -18.77 -0.61 0.74
C TRP A 91 -18.84 -0.02 2.16
N MET A 92 -18.85 1.31 2.29
CA MET A 92 -19.11 1.96 3.58
C MET A 92 -20.55 1.70 4.06
N GLY A 93 -21.53 1.67 3.16
CA GLY A 93 -22.91 1.29 3.47
C GLY A 93 -23.04 -0.16 3.93
N LEU A 94 -22.28 -1.09 3.33
CA LEU A 94 -22.20 -2.48 3.80
C LEU A 94 -21.54 -2.55 5.18
N MET A 95 -20.47 -1.78 5.40
CA MET A 95 -19.78 -1.69 6.69
C MET A 95 -20.71 -1.22 7.80
N GLY A 96 -21.56 -0.23 7.53
CA GLY A 96 -22.59 0.24 8.47
C GLY A 96 -23.67 -0.79 8.82
N LYS A 97 -23.80 -1.88 8.05
CA LYS A 97 -24.83 -2.92 8.24
C LYS A 97 -24.27 -4.25 8.77
N HIS A 98 -23.01 -4.56 8.45
CA HIS A 98 -22.42 -5.88 8.65
C HIS A 98 -21.14 -5.88 9.49
N ALA A 99 -20.84 -4.76 10.17
CA ALA A 99 -19.70 -4.72 11.07
C ALA A 99 -19.85 -5.73 12.22
N ALA A 100 -18.75 -6.40 12.56
CA ALA A 100 -18.65 -7.27 13.73
C ALA A 100 -18.86 -6.49 15.04
N ILE A 101 -18.49 -5.20 15.05
CA ILE A 101 -18.57 -4.33 16.22
C ILE A 101 -19.68 -3.29 15.99
N PRO A 102 -20.76 -3.27 16.79
CA PRO A 102 -21.85 -2.31 16.63
C PRO A 102 -21.38 -0.85 16.68
N LEU A 103 -20.43 -0.52 17.56
CA LEU A 103 -19.87 0.82 17.66
C LEU A 103 -19.21 1.30 16.35
N GLN A 104 -18.57 0.38 15.61
CA GLN A 104 -17.99 0.68 14.30
C GLN A 104 -19.10 0.98 13.27
N ALA A 105 -20.17 0.19 13.26
CA ALA A 105 -21.34 0.45 12.41
C ALA A 105 -21.97 1.82 12.71
N ASP A 106 -22.16 2.15 13.99
CA ASP A 106 -22.72 3.43 14.41
C ASP A 106 -21.83 4.61 14.00
N PHE A 107 -20.51 4.48 14.15
CA PHE A 107 -19.56 5.49 13.69
C PHE A 107 -19.66 5.70 12.18
N VAL A 108 -19.73 4.62 11.40
CA VAL A 108 -19.84 4.70 9.94
C VAL A 108 -21.16 5.35 9.52
N ASN A 109 -22.29 4.94 10.11
CA ASN A 109 -23.61 5.43 9.74
C ASN A 109 -23.84 6.89 10.16
N ASN A 110 -23.35 7.31 11.33
CA ASN A 110 -23.66 8.62 11.90
C ASN A 110 -22.58 9.69 11.63
N ILE A 111 -21.34 9.28 11.34
CA ILE A 111 -20.22 10.21 11.16
C ILE A 111 -19.62 10.10 9.77
N VAL A 112 -19.24 8.88 9.34
CA VAL A 112 -18.49 8.70 8.09
C VAL A 112 -19.37 8.94 6.87
N LEU A 113 -20.50 8.25 6.75
CA LEU A 113 -21.40 8.36 5.59
C LEU A 113 -22.00 9.77 5.41
N PRO A 114 -22.47 10.47 6.47
CA PRO A 114 -22.95 11.84 6.33
C PRO A 114 -21.85 12.84 5.91
N HIS A 115 -20.59 12.56 6.26
CA HIS A 115 -19.43 13.36 5.90
C HIS A 115 -18.53 12.65 4.88
N PHE A 116 -19.12 11.87 3.96
CA PHE A 116 -18.39 10.98 3.07
C PHE A 116 -17.23 11.66 2.33
N TYR A 117 -17.48 12.85 1.77
CA TYR A 117 -16.47 13.61 1.02
C TYR A 117 -15.33 14.18 1.87
N LEU A 118 -15.41 14.10 3.20
CA LEU A 118 -14.30 14.36 4.11
C LEU A 118 -13.41 13.12 4.27
N PHE A 119 -14.02 11.94 4.43
CA PHE A 119 -13.32 10.69 4.70
C PHE A 119 -12.80 9.97 3.45
N ALA A 120 -13.54 10.03 2.34
CA ALA A 120 -13.17 9.37 1.09
C ALA A 120 -11.79 9.82 0.54
N PRO A 121 -11.43 11.13 0.51
CA PRO A 121 -10.09 11.55 0.13
C PRO A 121 -9.00 11.00 1.04
N ILE A 122 -9.27 10.85 2.34
CA ILE A 122 -8.32 10.33 3.32
C ILE A 122 -8.05 8.85 3.02
N VAL A 123 -9.11 8.04 2.93
CA VAL A 123 -8.99 6.61 2.61
C VAL A 123 -8.24 6.43 1.29
N TYR A 124 -8.69 7.08 0.21
CA TYR A 124 -8.03 7.00 -1.09
C TYR A 124 -6.55 7.39 -1.03
N SER A 125 -6.22 8.49 -0.35
CA SER A 125 -4.82 8.94 -0.22
C SER A 125 -3.96 7.94 0.54
N LEU A 126 -4.48 7.33 1.60
CA LEU A 126 -3.75 6.32 2.36
C LEU A 126 -3.52 5.04 1.54
N GLU A 127 -4.47 4.63 0.70
CA GLU A 127 -4.30 3.51 -0.22
C GLU A 127 -3.23 3.80 -1.28
N VAL A 128 -3.31 4.96 -1.94
CA VAL A 128 -2.34 5.39 -2.95
C VAL A 128 -0.94 5.51 -2.36
N LEU A 129 -0.80 6.18 -1.21
CA LEU A 129 0.49 6.33 -0.53
C LEU A 129 1.05 4.98 -0.09
N THR A 130 0.19 4.05 0.34
CA THR A 130 0.62 2.68 0.67
C THR A 130 1.14 1.95 -0.56
N GLY A 131 0.42 2.02 -1.69
CA GLY A 131 0.87 1.47 -2.97
C GLY A 131 2.20 2.05 -3.43
N VAL A 132 2.33 3.38 -3.45
CA VAL A 132 3.56 4.08 -3.85
C VAL A 132 4.74 3.74 -2.92
N SER A 133 4.53 3.79 -1.60
CA SER A 133 5.53 3.42 -0.60
C SER A 133 6.05 2.00 -0.80
N LEU A 134 5.12 1.04 -1.00
CA LEU A 134 5.47 -0.34 -1.25
C LEU A 134 6.16 -0.53 -2.61
N MET A 135 5.75 0.15 -3.68
CA MET A 135 6.43 0.00 -4.98
C MET A 135 7.87 0.56 -4.94
N LEU A 136 8.07 1.75 -4.36
CA LEU A 136 9.38 2.42 -4.34
C LEU A 136 10.30 1.93 -3.21
N GLY A 137 9.72 1.38 -2.13
CA GLY A 137 10.48 0.85 -1.00
C GLY A 137 10.92 1.93 -0.03
N GLY A 138 10.19 3.03 0.07
CA GLY A 138 10.46 4.13 0.98
C GLY A 138 9.35 4.26 2.02
N PHE A 139 9.72 4.38 3.30
CA PHE A 139 8.80 4.42 4.44
C PHE A 139 7.88 3.18 4.52
N VAL A 140 8.36 2.03 4.06
CA VAL A 140 7.56 0.80 3.94
C VAL A 140 6.95 0.39 5.27
N ARG A 141 7.72 0.48 6.36
CA ARG A 141 7.23 0.12 7.69
C ARG A 141 6.03 0.97 8.13
N LEU A 142 6.07 2.27 7.87
CA LEU A 142 5.00 3.19 8.25
C LEU A 142 3.72 2.87 7.48
N PHE A 143 3.83 2.80 6.15
CA PHE A 143 2.67 2.54 5.29
C PHE A 143 2.20 1.08 5.35
N ALA A 144 3.06 0.15 5.74
CA ALA A 144 2.64 -1.20 6.10
C ALA A 144 1.70 -1.19 7.31
N ILE A 145 2.05 -0.47 8.37
CA ILE A 145 1.16 -0.33 9.54
C ILE A 145 -0.17 0.34 9.14
N ILE A 146 -0.11 1.43 8.38
CA ILE A 146 -1.31 2.13 7.90
C ILE A 146 -2.20 1.20 7.06
N GLY A 147 -1.63 0.48 6.08
CA GLY A 147 -2.36 -0.49 5.28
C GLY A 147 -2.95 -1.61 6.13
N ALA A 148 -2.24 -2.06 7.17
CA ALA A 148 -2.72 -3.12 8.06
C ALA A 148 -3.93 -2.62 8.86
N LEU A 149 -3.90 -1.38 9.34
CA LEU A 149 -5.05 -0.77 10.02
C LEU A 149 -6.26 -0.60 9.07
N GLN A 150 -6.03 -0.23 7.81
CA GLN A 150 -7.11 -0.17 6.81
C GLN A 150 -7.74 -1.54 6.55
N ILE A 151 -6.92 -2.58 6.38
CA ILE A 151 -7.41 -3.94 6.18
C ILE A 151 -8.10 -4.47 7.44
N LEU A 152 -7.59 -4.16 8.63
CA LEU A 152 -8.22 -4.53 9.90
C LEU A 152 -9.61 -3.87 10.02
N ASN A 153 -9.72 -2.60 9.64
CA ASN A 153 -11.01 -1.90 9.58
C ASN A 153 -11.98 -2.57 8.59
N LEU A 154 -11.51 -3.01 7.42
CA LEU A 154 -12.32 -3.77 6.46
C LEU A 154 -12.75 -5.13 7.01
N TRP A 155 -11.83 -5.86 7.63
CA TRP A 155 -12.13 -7.18 8.21
C TRP A 155 -13.22 -7.10 9.27
N LEU A 156 -13.11 -6.15 10.20
CA LEU A 156 -14.12 -5.92 11.23
C LEU A 156 -15.41 -5.37 10.64
N GLY A 157 -15.30 -4.49 9.64
CA GLY A 157 -16.42 -3.80 9.04
C GLY A 157 -17.29 -4.66 8.12
N LEU A 158 -16.70 -5.63 7.44
CA LEU A 158 -17.39 -6.48 6.45
C LEU A 158 -17.51 -7.94 6.91
N TYR A 159 -17.34 -8.20 8.21
CA TYR A 159 -17.25 -9.55 8.77
C TYR A 159 -18.46 -10.44 8.46
N SER A 160 -19.67 -9.88 8.41
CA SER A 160 -20.90 -10.63 8.08
C SER A 160 -21.49 -10.22 6.73
N ALA A 161 -20.73 -9.54 5.87
CA ALA A 161 -21.25 -9.06 4.60
C ALA A 161 -21.55 -10.24 3.65
N PRO A 162 -22.74 -10.30 3.01
CA PRO A 162 -23.09 -11.38 2.09
C PRO A 162 -22.12 -11.45 0.90
N GLY A 163 -21.68 -12.65 0.54
CA GLY A 163 -20.79 -12.89 -0.59
C GLY A 163 -19.30 -12.68 -0.29
N GLU A 164 -18.96 -12.13 0.87
CA GLU A 164 -17.58 -11.93 1.31
C GLU A 164 -17.09 -13.09 2.17
N TRP A 165 -15.81 -13.45 2.02
CA TRP A 165 -15.14 -14.37 2.94
C TRP A 165 -14.20 -13.58 3.86
N PRO A 166 -14.54 -13.39 5.16
CA PRO A 166 -13.82 -12.46 6.04
C PRO A 166 -12.34 -12.76 6.19
N TRP A 167 -11.95 -14.03 6.10
CA TRP A 167 -10.56 -14.45 6.27
C TRP A 167 -9.64 -13.96 5.14
N THR A 168 -10.18 -13.57 3.98
CA THR A 168 -9.40 -12.89 2.93
C THR A 168 -8.75 -11.62 3.46
N TYR A 169 -9.52 -10.76 4.13
CA TYR A 169 -9.03 -9.55 4.80
C TYR A 169 -8.03 -9.90 5.89
N PHE A 170 -8.28 -10.95 6.67
CA PHE A 170 -7.34 -11.36 7.72
C PHE A 170 -5.99 -11.80 7.16
N PHE A 171 -5.95 -12.54 6.05
CA PHE A 171 -4.69 -12.90 5.39
C PHE A 171 -3.95 -11.68 4.85
N LEU A 172 -4.66 -10.72 4.25
CA LEU A 172 -4.08 -9.45 3.81
C LEU A 172 -3.52 -8.65 5.00
N PHE A 173 -4.22 -8.66 6.14
CA PHE A 173 -3.76 -8.01 7.37
C PHE A 173 -2.43 -8.63 7.84
N LEU A 174 -2.34 -9.95 7.90
CA LEU A 174 -1.12 -10.65 8.27
C LEU A 174 0.03 -10.35 7.30
N LEU A 175 -0.24 -10.34 6.00
CA LEU A 175 0.75 -10.01 4.98
C LEU A 175 1.29 -8.59 5.14
N GLN A 176 0.40 -7.63 5.40
CA GLN A 176 0.81 -6.25 5.64
C GLN A 176 1.59 -6.12 6.97
N LEU A 177 1.20 -6.87 8.01
CA LEU A 177 1.93 -6.94 9.26
C LEU A 177 3.34 -7.52 9.07
N MET A 178 3.51 -8.51 8.18
CA MET A 178 4.84 -9.00 7.81
C MET A 178 5.71 -7.90 7.21
N PHE A 179 5.18 -7.04 6.35
CA PHE A 179 5.93 -5.88 5.82
C PHE A 179 6.22 -4.80 6.88
N ALA A 180 5.42 -4.71 7.94
CA ALA A 180 5.66 -3.80 9.05
C ALA A 180 6.75 -4.32 10.00
N ILE A 181 6.78 -5.64 10.24
CA ILE A 181 7.74 -6.30 11.15
C ILE A 181 9.09 -6.47 10.46
N HIS A 182 9.08 -7.07 9.27
CA HIS A 182 10.27 -7.30 8.49
C HIS A 182 10.56 -6.04 7.66
N CYS A 183 11.79 -5.54 7.71
CA CYS A 183 12.16 -4.29 7.03
C CYS A 183 12.27 -4.46 5.49
N TYR A 184 11.18 -4.85 4.82
CA TYR A 184 11.11 -5.12 3.38
C TYR A 184 11.48 -3.91 2.51
N GLY A 185 11.36 -2.68 3.04
CA GLY A 185 11.86 -1.48 2.36
C GLY A 185 13.38 -1.43 2.20
N ARG A 186 14.12 -2.14 3.06
CA ARG A 186 15.60 -2.22 2.99
C ARG A 186 16.10 -3.20 1.94
N ALA A 187 15.22 -4.00 1.33
CA ALA A 187 15.55 -4.86 0.21
C ALA A 187 15.34 -4.10 -1.11
N LEU A 188 16.46 -3.66 -1.72
CA LEU A 188 16.48 -2.95 -3.02
C LEU A 188 15.49 -1.78 -3.10
N GLY A 189 15.28 -1.06 -1.99
CA GLY A 189 14.36 0.06 -1.88
C GLY A 189 15.01 1.32 -1.34
N ILE A 190 14.25 2.42 -1.33
CA ILE A 190 14.71 3.72 -0.81
C ILE A 190 15.16 3.62 0.65
N ASP A 191 14.49 2.82 1.49
CA ASP A 191 14.87 2.66 2.90
C ASP A 191 16.28 2.09 3.06
N ALA A 192 16.78 1.32 2.09
CA ALA A 192 18.17 0.84 2.07
C ALA A 192 19.16 2.01 1.92
N ILE A 193 18.85 2.97 1.03
CA ILE A 193 19.66 4.17 0.79
C ILE A 193 19.66 5.04 2.05
N LEU A 194 18.50 5.25 2.67
CA LEU A 194 18.36 6.02 3.91
C LEU A 194 19.12 5.38 5.07
N ALA A 195 19.08 4.05 5.19
CA ALA A 195 19.82 3.32 6.22
C ALA A 195 21.34 3.41 6.01
N ALA A 196 21.82 3.23 4.78
CA ALA A 196 23.25 3.35 4.45
C ALA A 196 23.79 4.77 4.69
N GLY A 197 23.01 5.81 4.38
CA GLY A 197 23.37 7.20 4.65
C GLY A 197 23.52 7.51 6.14
N ARG A 198 22.67 6.91 6.99
CA ARG A 198 22.77 7.05 8.46
C ARG A 198 24.03 6.39 9.03
N GLY A 199 24.38 5.20 8.54
CA GLY A 199 25.59 4.48 8.96
C GLY A 199 26.86 5.29 8.70
N ARG A 200 27.01 5.82 7.48
CA ARG A 200 28.17 6.64 7.09
C ARG A 200 28.31 7.92 7.90
N ARG A 201 27.19 8.57 8.24
CA ARG A 201 27.17 9.79 9.08
C ARG A 201 27.52 9.51 10.54
N GLY A 202 27.17 8.32 11.05
CA GLY A 202 27.59 7.85 12.38
C GLY A 202 29.10 7.60 12.45
N GLU A 203 29.69 7.01 11.40
CA GLU A 203 31.14 6.79 11.30
C GLU A 203 31.96 8.09 11.15
N THR A 204 31.35 9.17 10.66
CA THR A 204 32.00 10.51 10.57
C THR A 204 31.67 11.44 11.75
N GLY A 205 30.87 10.99 12.72
CA GLY A 205 30.48 11.78 13.88
C GLY A 205 31.66 12.14 14.79
N ILE A 206 31.55 13.28 15.49
CA ILE A 206 32.60 13.76 16.43
C ILE A 206 33.01 12.66 17.42
N MET A 207 32.07 11.81 17.85
CA MET A 207 32.32 10.71 18.78
C MET A 207 33.21 9.60 18.20
N SER A 208 33.05 9.21 16.93
CA SER A 208 33.91 8.19 16.30
C SER A 208 35.32 8.73 16.05
N ARG A 209 35.45 10.02 15.71
CA ARG A 209 36.74 10.70 15.62
C ARG A 209 37.45 10.80 16.96
N LEU A 210 36.71 11.06 18.04
CA LEU A 210 37.28 11.09 19.39
C LEU A 210 37.73 9.70 19.85
N LEU A 211 36.97 8.65 19.53
CA LEU A 211 37.36 7.26 19.84
C LEU A 211 38.57 6.80 19.03
N ALA A 212 38.67 7.18 17.75
CA ALA A 212 39.83 6.88 16.91
C ALA A 212 41.08 7.70 17.25
N ALA A 213 40.93 8.88 17.86
CA ALA A 213 42.05 9.70 18.35
C ALA A 213 42.55 9.28 19.75
N ALA A 214 41.81 8.40 20.43
CA ALA A 214 42.12 7.89 21.77
C ALA A 214 42.80 6.50 21.76
N THR A 215 43.12 5.97 20.58
CA THR A 215 43.90 4.74 20.34
C THR A 215 45.19 5.07 19.63
#